data_AF-A0A833DZZ4-F1
#
_entry.id   AF-A0A833DZZ4-F1
#
_cell.length_a   1.000
_cell.length_b   1.000
_cell.length_c   1.000
_cell.angle_alpha   90.00
_cell.angle_beta   90.00
_cell.angle_gamma   90.00
#
_symmetry.space_group_name_H-M   'P 1'
#
loop_
_entity.id
_entity.type
_entity.pdbx_description
1 polymer ?
#
loop_
_entity_poly.entity_id
_entity_poly.type
_entity_poly.pdbx_seq_one_letter_code
_entity_poly.pdbx_strand_id
1 'polypeptide(L)'
;MRVVLGRLRRSLGRAAYKGYERLLDVRNQIRDRLFGKPDIIVVGENHYDMSHAHTIARLIRKYKPEYLLLEGFSNRTREELEDLVKRYKVRTLEELCKHYGVPLEKLGINDGIVYEINESAGIAFLKKMRHYMYVLGKRRGEAAKLARDDLRVEGHVPKNMDELMKTPLYFLHPVALEVLREKIADGWCRYGGVHDGERVLKLLEHIRSYMRTGSEDDVIKVRRYDVMLSAAADVGAKVAGCDVRKPDLAKIGKQGVSESLIKEFSPHCRPVVRWIIRKYTLSTENFGENHPKYNEFITELCRALRPVRDHTMCQNALEYAWSRTSGAPVMMVVGRAHVPGIHKRLKKWRVKHRVIKLPSFATGTTTDCFRG
;
A
#
# COMPACT_ATOMS: atom_id res chain seq x y z
N MET A 1 24.16 -9.61 30.29
CA MET A 1 22.85 -10.31 30.34
C MET A 1 21.73 -9.67 29.48
N ARG A 2 21.38 -8.37 29.64
CA ARG A 2 20.25 -7.75 28.91
C ARG A 2 20.34 -7.81 27.37
N VAL A 3 21.53 -7.67 26.80
CA VAL A 3 21.75 -7.74 25.34
C VAL A 3 21.56 -9.17 24.80
N VAL A 4 21.96 -10.19 25.57
CA VAL A 4 21.83 -11.61 25.23
C VAL A 4 20.37 -12.04 25.28
N LEU A 5 19.64 -11.65 26.33
CA LEU A 5 18.20 -11.87 26.46
C LEU A 5 17.42 -11.18 25.33
N GLY A 6 17.81 -9.97 24.91
CA GLY A 6 17.19 -9.26 23.78
C GLY A 6 17.47 -9.89 22.39
N ARG A 7 18.58 -10.63 22.23
CA ARG A 7 18.85 -11.42 21.01
C ARG A 7 18.09 -12.74 21.03
N LEU A 8 18.04 -13.43 22.17
CA LEU A 8 17.26 -14.66 22.37
C LEU A 8 15.77 -14.44 22.12
N ARG A 9 15.18 -13.37 22.68
CA ARG A 9 13.76 -13.04 22.50
C ARG A 9 13.39 -12.76 21.03
N ARG A 10 14.28 -12.10 20.28
CA ARG A 10 14.10 -11.87 18.83
C ARG A 10 14.28 -13.13 18.01
N SER A 11 15.20 -14.03 18.39
CA SER A 11 15.39 -15.31 17.72
C SER A 11 14.21 -16.27 17.95
N LEU A 12 13.69 -16.33 19.19
CA LEU A 12 12.52 -17.12 19.56
C LEU A 12 11.26 -16.59 18.89
N GLY A 13 11.09 -15.26 18.78
CA GLY A 13 10.00 -14.66 18.02
C GLY A 13 10.03 -15.03 16.53
N ARG A 14 11.22 -15.02 15.89
CA ARG A 14 11.36 -15.45 14.49
C ARG A 14 11.14 -16.95 14.31
N ALA A 15 11.62 -17.78 15.23
CA ALA A 15 11.44 -19.23 15.18
C ALA A 15 9.97 -19.62 15.39
N ALA A 16 9.29 -19.01 16.37
CA ALA A 16 7.86 -19.18 16.59
C ALA A 16 7.03 -18.71 15.39
N TYR A 17 7.42 -17.58 14.78
CA TYR A 17 6.77 -17.08 13.57
C TYR A 17 6.95 -18.02 12.37
N LYS A 18 8.18 -18.53 12.13
CA LYS A 18 8.43 -19.54 11.10
C LYS A 18 7.67 -20.85 11.35
N GLY A 19 7.54 -21.26 12.62
CA GLY A 19 6.74 -22.41 13.02
C GLY A 19 5.25 -22.21 12.72
N TYR A 20 4.72 -21.03 13.06
CA TYR A 20 3.34 -20.64 12.72
C TYR A 20 3.09 -20.63 11.21
N GLU A 21 4.04 -20.15 10.41
CA GLU A 21 3.94 -20.19 8.94
C GLU A 21 3.91 -21.61 8.39
N ARG A 22 4.77 -22.51 8.89
CA ARG A 22 4.76 -23.92 8.50
C ARG A 22 3.42 -24.60 8.84
N LEU A 23 2.88 -24.31 10.03
CA LEU A 23 1.57 -24.85 10.43
C LEU A 23 0.44 -24.30 9.56
N LEU A 24 0.47 -23.01 9.21
CA LEU A 24 -0.46 -22.44 8.25
C LEU A 24 -0.33 -23.10 6.88
N ASP A 25 0.89 -23.39 6.41
CA ASP A 25 1.14 -24.07 5.14
C ASP A 25 0.59 -25.48 5.12
N VAL A 26 0.89 -26.29 6.14
CA VAL A 26 0.36 -27.65 6.27
C VAL A 26 -1.16 -27.65 6.36
N ARG A 27 -1.75 -26.78 7.20
CA ARG A 27 -3.21 -26.61 7.31
C ARG A 27 -3.83 -26.24 5.96
N ASN A 28 -3.17 -25.36 5.21
CA ASN A 28 -3.66 -24.91 3.91
C ASN A 28 -3.59 -26.03 2.86
N GLN A 29 -2.52 -26.82 2.84
CA GLN A 29 -2.36 -27.99 1.96
C GLN A 29 -3.41 -29.07 2.25
N ILE A 30 -3.63 -29.40 3.53
CA ILE A 30 -4.68 -30.34 3.95
C ILE A 30 -6.04 -29.84 3.48
N ARG A 31 -6.34 -28.56 3.71
CA ARG A 31 -7.62 -27.96 3.28
C ARG A 31 -7.77 -27.92 1.76
N ASP A 32 -6.70 -27.64 1.02
CA ASP A 32 -6.72 -27.64 -0.45
C ASP A 32 -6.90 -29.04 -1.02
N ARG A 33 -6.43 -30.09 -0.34
CA ARG A 33 -6.73 -31.49 -0.69
C ARG A 33 -8.18 -31.88 -0.38
N LEU A 34 -8.69 -31.47 0.77
CA LEU A 34 -10.04 -31.84 1.23
C LEU A 34 -11.15 -31.08 0.51
N PHE A 35 -10.93 -29.81 0.20
CA PHE A 35 -11.97 -28.92 -0.33
C PHE A 35 -11.62 -28.35 -1.70
N GLY A 36 -10.47 -28.73 -2.28
CA GLY A 36 -9.91 -28.19 -3.51
C GLY A 36 -9.37 -26.74 -3.38
N LYS A 37 -8.60 -26.29 -4.38
CA LYS A 37 -8.05 -24.91 -4.41
C LYS A 37 -9.16 -23.85 -4.44
N PRO A 38 -9.08 -22.77 -3.63
CA PRO A 38 -10.10 -21.73 -3.62
C PRO A 38 -10.11 -20.94 -4.93
N ASP A 39 -11.30 -20.50 -5.35
CA ASP A 39 -11.44 -19.61 -6.50
C ASP A 39 -11.03 -18.18 -6.13
N ILE A 40 -11.39 -17.77 -4.91
CA ILE A 40 -11.15 -16.43 -4.39
C ILE A 40 -10.43 -16.50 -3.04
N ILE A 41 -9.36 -15.74 -2.89
CA ILE A 41 -8.63 -15.53 -1.62
C ILE A 41 -8.88 -14.09 -1.17
N VAL A 42 -9.53 -13.92 -0.01
CA VAL A 42 -9.77 -12.63 0.62
C VAL A 42 -8.73 -12.43 1.71
N VAL A 43 -7.89 -11.41 1.56
CA VAL A 43 -6.89 -11.03 2.57
C VAL A 43 -7.36 -9.74 3.24
N GLY A 44 -7.61 -9.85 4.54
CA GLY A 44 -7.98 -8.71 5.38
C GLY A 44 -6.75 -7.98 5.91
N GLU A 45 -6.74 -6.65 5.83
CA GLU A 45 -5.61 -5.84 6.27
C GLU A 45 -5.95 -4.61 7.13
N ASN A 46 -4.91 -4.04 7.74
CA ASN A 46 -4.94 -2.72 8.36
C ASN A 46 -4.14 -1.77 7.47
N HIS A 47 -4.79 -0.71 6.98
CA HIS A 47 -4.22 0.21 5.98
C HIS A 47 -2.98 0.98 6.46
N TYR A 48 -2.67 0.90 7.75
CA TYR A 48 -1.58 1.62 8.40
C TYR A 48 -0.43 0.70 8.86
N ASP A 49 -0.51 -0.61 8.60
CA ASP A 49 0.50 -1.57 9.03
C ASP A 49 1.37 -2.03 7.84
N MET A 50 2.65 -1.68 7.84
CA MET A 50 3.64 -2.13 6.84
C MET A 50 3.93 -3.63 6.94
N SER A 51 3.84 -4.24 8.13
CA SER A 51 4.05 -5.68 8.31
C SER A 51 2.99 -6.51 7.57
N HIS A 52 1.79 -5.95 7.43
CA HIS A 52 0.74 -6.52 6.61
C HIS A 52 1.13 -6.52 5.13
N ALA A 53 1.62 -5.41 4.58
CA ALA A 53 2.03 -5.33 3.17
C ALA A 53 3.11 -6.37 2.83
N HIS A 54 4.12 -6.53 3.69
CA HIS A 54 5.13 -7.58 3.51
C HIS A 54 4.55 -9.00 3.60
N THR A 55 3.58 -9.22 4.47
CA THR A 55 2.90 -10.53 4.56
C THR A 55 2.04 -10.78 3.32
N ILE A 56 1.28 -9.79 2.85
CA ILE A 56 0.47 -9.87 1.64
C ILE A 56 1.35 -10.15 0.43
N ALA A 57 2.48 -9.45 0.27
CA ALA A 57 3.43 -9.72 -0.80
C ALA A 57 3.97 -11.15 -0.79
N ARG A 58 4.20 -11.75 0.38
CA ARG A 58 4.55 -13.18 0.47
C ARG A 58 3.38 -14.08 0.08
N LEU A 59 2.15 -13.74 0.46
CA LEU A 59 0.96 -14.47 0.03
C LEU A 59 0.76 -14.39 -1.49
N ILE A 60 0.96 -13.22 -2.11
CA ILE A 60 0.91 -13.05 -3.56
C ILE A 60 1.91 -13.99 -4.24
N ARG A 61 3.18 -13.97 -3.79
CA ARG A 61 4.23 -14.88 -4.31
C ARG A 61 3.90 -16.36 -4.13
N LYS A 62 3.30 -16.71 -2.99
CA LYS A 62 2.93 -18.08 -2.66
C LYS A 62 1.77 -18.59 -3.50
N TYR A 63 0.69 -17.82 -3.59
CA TYR A 63 -0.54 -18.25 -4.25
C TYR A 63 -0.55 -17.98 -5.75
N LYS A 64 0.35 -17.11 -6.25
CA LYS A 64 0.48 -16.73 -7.65
C LYS A 64 -0.89 -16.45 -8.30
N PRO A 65 -1.66 -15.50 -7.74
CA PRO A 65 -3.00 -15.24 -8.24
C PRO A 65 -2.95 -14.73 -9.69
N GLU A 66 -3.96 -15.07 -10.50
CA GLU A 66 -4.06 -14.50 -11.85
C GLU A 66 -4.42 -13.01 -11.79
N TYR A 67 -5.31 -12.67 -10.84
CA TYR A 67 -5.74 -11.30 -10.58
C TYR A 67 -5.52 -10.94 -9.10
N LEU A 68 -4.90 -9.78 -8.86
CA LEU A 68 -4.79 -9.12 -7.58
C LEU A 68 -5.73 -7.90 -7.55
N LEU A 69 -6.78 -7.98 -6.76
CA LEU A 69 -7.75 -6.91 -6.59
C LEU A 69 -7.43 -6.10 -5.33
N LEU A 70 -7.24 -4.79 -5.48
CA LEU A 70 -6.84 -3.88 -4.41
C LEU A 70 -7.97 -2.91 -4.06
N GLU A 71 -8.26 -2.75 -2.77
CA GLU A 71 -9.13 -1.67 -2.29
C GLU A 71 -8.50 -0.31 -2.62
N GLY A 72 -9.31 0.65 -3.11
CA GLY A 72 -8.86 2.00 -3.45
C GLY A 72 -8.31 2.18 -4.88
N PHE A 73 -8.23 1.11 -5.67
CA PHE A 73 -7.79 1.14 -7.07
C PHE A 73 -8.95 1.18 -8.08
N SER A 74 -10.20 1.30 -7.60
CA SER A 74 -11.42 1.27 -8.41
C SER A 74 -11.53 2.41 -9.44
N ASN A 75 -10.80 3.50 -9.22
CA ASN A 75 -10.81 4.69 -10.09
C ASN A 75 -9.85 4.59 -11.27
N ARG A 76 -8.98 3.58 -11.28
CA ARG A 76 -7.96 3.44 -12.33
C ARG A 76 -8.46 2.50 -13.41
N THR A 77 -8.14 2.80 -14.66
CA THR A 77 -8.42 1.88 -15.76
C THR A 77 -7.51 0.68 -15.70
N ARG A 78 -7.85 -0.37 -16.44
CA ARG A 78 -7.02 -1.58 -16.48
C ARG A 78 -5.64 -1.28 -17.07
N GLU A 79 -5.59 -0.45 -18.10
CA GLU A 79 -4.37 -0.04 -18.81
C GLU A 79 -3.44 0.72 -17.87
N GLU A 80 -3.97 1.66 -17.08
CA GLU A 80 -3.20 2.41 -16.07
C GLU A 80 -2.57 1.48 -15.03
N LEU A 81 -3.29 0.43 -14.63
CA LEU A 81 -2.81 -0.54 -13.64
C LEU A 81 -1.80 -1.53 -14.23
N GLU A 82 -2.00 -1.98 -15.47
CA GLU A 82 -1.04 -2.82 -16.17
C GLU A 82 0.28 -2.07 -16.37
N ASP A 83 0.23 -0.80 -16.77
CA ASP A 83 1.42 0.04 -16.90
C ASP A 83 2.09 0.32 -15.56
N LEU A 84 1.30 0.49 -14.49
CA LEU A 84 1.84 0.59 -13.13
C LEU A 84 2.60 -0.69 -12.75
N VAL A 85 2.02 -1.87 -12.93
CA VAL A 85 2.65 -3.16 -12.60
C VAL A 85 3.89 -3.43 -13.44
N LYS A 86 3.88 -3.09 -14.74
CA LYS A 86 5.05 -3.24 -15.62
C LYS A 86 6.25 -2.46 -15.09
N ARG A 87 6.05 -1.26 -14.54
CA ARG A 87 7.13 -0.44 -13.97
C ARG A 87 7.79 -1.10 -12.76
N TYR A 88 7.03 -1.85 -11.97
CA TYR A 88 7.58 -2.65 -10.88
C TYR A 88 8.33 -3.92 -11.35
N LYS A 89 8.52 -4.16 -12.64
CA LYS A 89 9.43 -5.23 -13.11
C LYS A 89 10.89 -4.83 -13.07
N VAL A 90 11.21 -3.53 -13.17
CA VAL A 90 12.57 -3.01 -13.06
C VAL A 90 12.66 -2.25 -11.75
N ARG A 91 13.31 -2.86 -10.77
CA ARG A 91 13.16 -2.48 -9.36
C ARG A 91 14.42 -1.88 -8.80
N THR A 92 15.57 -2.35 -9.21
CA THR A 92 16.85 -1.95 -8.62
C THR A 92 17.67 -1.15 -9.61
N LEU A 93 18.66 -0.40 -9.13
CA LEU A 93 19.62 0.27 -10.02
C LEU A 93 20.36 -0.74 -10.89
N GLU A 94 20.66 -1.93 -10.35
CA GLU A 94 21.28 -3.01 -11.10
C GLU A 94 20.40 -3.49 -12.26
N GLU A 95 19.12 -3.74 -11.99
CA GLU A 95 18.16 -4.16 -13.02
C GLU A 95 17.97 -3.05 -14.06
N LEU A 96 17.96 -1.79 -13.66
CA LEU A 96 17.91 -0.65 -14.58
C LEU A 96 19.10 -0.61 -15.52
N CYS A 97 20.32 -0.69 -14.98
CA CYS A 97 21.54 -0.66 -15.78
C CYS A 97 21.58 -1.83 -16.77
N LYS A 98 21.20 -3.03 -16.33
CA LYS A 98 21.10 -4.22 -17.20
C LYS A 98 20.03 -4.08 -18.27
N HIS A 99 18.85 -3.57 -17.90
CA HIS A 99 17.70 -3.47 -18.81
C HIS A 99 17.93 -2.44 -19.92
N TYR A 100 18.57 -1.31 -19.60
CA TYR A 100 18.83 -0.23 -20.56
C TYR A 100 20.25 -0.29 -21.16
N GLY A 101 21.12 -1.20 -20.71
CA GLY A 101 22.50 -1.29 -21.16
C GLY A 101 23.35 -0.05 -20.82
N VAL A 102 22.96 0.71 -19.78
CA VAL A 102 23.66 1.94 -19.37
C VAL A 102 24.53 1.64 -18.16
N PRO A 103 25.86 1.81 -18.24
CA PRO A 103 26.75 1.65 -17.10
C PRO A 103 26.58 2.79 -16.09
N LEU A 104 26.85 2.52 -14.81
CA LEU A 104 26.61 3.45 -13.69
C LEU A 104 27.37 4.77 -13.82
N GLU A 105 28.56 4.72 -14.38
CA GLU A 105 29.43 5.87 -14.57
C GLU A 105 28.79 6.89 -15.51
N LYS A 106 28.04 6.43 -16.53
CA LYS A 106 27.26 7.29 -17.43
C LYS A 106 26.02 7.88 -16.76
N LEU A 107 25.53 7.24 -15.71
CA LEU A 107 24.46 7.75 -14.85
C LEU A 107 25.01 8.66 -13.74
N GLY A 108 26.31 8.97 -13.73
CA GLY A 108 26.92 9.79 -12.67
C GLY A 108 26.97 9.09 -11.30
N ILE A 109 26.73 7.78 -11.25
CA ILE A 109 26.73 6.99 -10.02
C ILE A 109 28.14 6.41 -9.83
N ASN A 110 28.80 6.79 -8.73
CA ASN A 110 30.14 6.35 -8.34
C ASN A 110 30.17 5.93 -6.85
N ASP A 111 31.30 5.40 -6.38
CA ASP A 111 31.45 4.92 -4.99
C ASP A 111 31.16 5.98 -3.91
N GLY A 112 31.33 7.27 -4.24
CA GLY A 112 31.03 8.39 -3.34
C GLY A 112 29.54 8.62 -3.11
N ILE A 113 28.65 8.09 -3.96
CA ILE A 113 27.21 8.36 -3.87
C ILE A 113 26.60 7.90 -2.54
N VAL A 114 27.09 6.79 -1.98
CA VAL A 114 26.58 6.26 -0.71
C VAL A 114 26.91 7.23 0.42
N TYR A 115 28.10 7.86 0.40
CA TYR A 115 28.47 8.88 1.36
C TYR A 115 27.52 10.07 1.27
N GLU A 116 27.27 10.59 0.06
CA GLU A 116 26.36 11.73 -0.17
C GLU A 116 24.92 11.45 0.29
N ILE A 117 24.44 10.22 0.03
CA ILE A 117 23.12 9.76 0.51
C ILE A 117 23.09 9.75 2.05
N ASN A 118 24.13 9.23 2.70
CA ASN A 118 24.19 9.16 4.16
C ASN A 118 24.32 10.55 4.80
N GLU A 119 25.10 11.46 4.21
CA GLU A 119 25.19 12.86 4.63
C GLU A 119 23.83 13.55 4.55
N SER A 120 23.16 13.44 3.40
CA SER A 120 21.83 14.02 3.20
C SER A 120 20.79 13.42 4.16
N ALA A 121 20.85 12.12 4.42
CA ALA A 121 19.98 11.46 5.40
C ALA A 121 20.28 11.95 6.83
N GLY A 122 21.55 12.19 7.17
CA GLY A 122 21.96 12.80 8.43
C GLY A 122 21.38 14.21 8.61
N ILE A 123 21.38 15.03 7.56
CA ILE A 123 20.75 16.36 7.57
C ILE A 123 19.23 16.25 7.80
N ALA A 124 18.56 15.32 7.11
CA ALA A 124 17.13 15.07 7.29
C ALA A 124 16.80 14.63 8.73
N PHE A 125 17.62 13.72 9.29
CA PHE A 125 17.52 13.31 10.69
C PHE A 125 17.62 14.50 11.65
N LEU A 126 18.64 15.36 11.48
CA LEU A 126 18.84 16.53 12.34
C LEU A 126 17.69 17.54 12.22
N LYS A 127 17.08 17.71 11.04
CA LYS A 127 15.88 18.54 10.84
C LYS A 127 14.69 18.00 11.65
N LYS A 128 14.36 16.71 11.52
CA LYS A 128 13.28 16.06 12.29
C LYS A 128 13.55 16.09 13.80
N MET A 129 14.79 15.80 14.21
CA MET A 129 15.16 15.83 15.62
C MET A 129 14.96 17.23 16.22
N ARG A 130 15.35 18.31 15.51
CA ARG A 130 15.10 19.69 15.96
C ARG A 130 13.62 20.00 16.10
N HIS A 131 12.79 19.56 15.14
CA HIS A 131 11.34 19.70 15.21
C HIS A 131 10.77 19.00 16.46
N TYR A 132 11.10 17.74 16.71
CA TYR A 132 10.64 17.04 17.91
C TYR A 132 11.18 17.63 19.20
N MET A 133 12.42 18.13 19.21
CA MET A 133 12.95 18.85 20.37
C MET A 133 12.14 20.11 20.67
N TYR A 134 11.64 20.81 19.65
CA TYR A 134 10.75 21.96 19.83
C TYR A 134 9.41 21.52 20.44
N VAL A 135 8.78 20.49 19.87
CA VAL A 135 7.47 19.98 20.32
C VAL A 135 7.52 19.37 21.73
N LEU A 136 8.59 18.66 22.07
CA LEU A 136 8.72 17.91 23.34
C LEU A 136 9.44 18.68 24.46
N GLY A 137 9.73 19.98 24.28
CA GLY A 137 10.42 20.77 25.31
C GLY A 137 11.87 20.34 25.57
N LYS A 138 12.66 20.20 24.50
CA LYS A 138 14.12 19.90 24.51
C LYS A 138 14.53 18.51 25.02
N ARG A 139 13.61 17.54 25.11
CA ARG A 139 13.92 16.13 25.42
C ARG A 139 14.67 15.43 24.27
N ARG A 140 15.99 15.65 24.17
CA ARG A 140 16.83 15.18 23.05
C ARG A 140 16.75 13.67 22.80
N GLY A 141 16.72 12.85 23.86
CA GLY A 141 16.68 11.40 23.73
C GLY A 141 15.40 10.88 23.07
N GLU A 142 14.24 11.42 23.49
CA GLU A 142 12.93 11.09 22.91
C GLU A 142 12.80 11.62 21.48
N ALA A 143 13.20 12.87 21.25
CA ALA A 143 13.21 13.48 19.92
C ALA A 143 14.09 12.73 18.91
N ALA A 144 15.28 12.29 19.33
CA ALA A 144 16.17 11.49 18.49
C ALA A 144 15.61 10.10 18.20
N LYS A 145 14.84 9.51 19.12
CA LYS A 145 14.16 8.24 18.91
C LYS A 145 13.05 8.40 17.86
N LEU A 146 12.16 9.37 18.03
CA LEU A 146 11.08 9.66 17.09
C LEU A 146 11.63 9.97 15.69
N ALA A 147 12.63 10.85 15.58
CA ALA A 147 13.25 11.17 14.29
C ALA A 147 13.87 9.94 13.58
N ARG A 148 14.40 8.96 14.33
CA ARG A 148 14.89 7.69 13.75
C ARG A 148 13.75 6.78 13.32
N ASP A 149 12.70 6.71 14.12
CA ASP A 149 11.55 5.86 13.83
C ASP A 149 10.82 6.38 12.58
N ASP A 150 10.63 7.70 12.45
CA ASP A 150 10.16 8.39 11.24
C ASP A 150 10.96 8.04 9.99
N LEU A 151 12.28 8.26 10.02
CA LEU A 151 13.13 7.99 8.84
C LEU A 151 13.06 6.52 8.41
N ARG A 152 12.89 5.59 9.38
CA ARG A 152 12.72 4.18 9.06
C ARG A 152 11.40 3.89 8.38
N VAL A 153 10.33 4.60 8.75
CA VAL A 153 9.03 4.53 8.07
C VAL A 153 9.15 5.07 6.64
N GLU A 154 9.87 6.18 6.48
CA GLU A 154 10.11 6.84 5.19
C GLU A 154 11.00 6.04 4.23
N GLY A 155 11.93 5.22 4.73
CA GLY A 155 12.69 4.29 3.86
C GLY A 155 14.02 3.77 4.34
N HIS A 156 14.58 2.90 3.48
CA HIS A 156 15.90 2.34 3.68
C HIS A 156 16.97 3.31 3.16
N VAL A 157 17.91 3.67 4.02
CA VAL A 157 19.12 4.40 3.64
C VAL A 157 20.22 3.35 3.41
N PRO A 158 20.74 3.21 2.18
CA PRO A 158 21.75 2.20 1.86
C PRO A 158 23.07 2.50 2.57
N LYS A 159 23.72 1.44 3.07
CA LYS A 159 24.99 1.56 3.81
C LYS A 159 26.23 1.39 2.95
N ASN A 160 26.06 0.80 1.77
CA ASN A 160 27.14 0.50 0.84
C ASN A 160 26.56 0.38 -0.58
N MET A 161 27.44 0.28 -1.57
CA MET A 161 27.06 0.24 -2.97
C MET A 161 26.24 -1.01 -3.31
N ASP A 162 26.55 -2.16 -2.69
CA ASP A 162 25.80 -3.40 -2.89
C ASP A 162 24.33 -3.25 -2.44
N GLU A 163 24.11 -2.67 -1.26
CA GLU A 163 22.76 -2.36 -0.77
C GLU A 163 22.06 -1.36 -1.69
N LEU A 164 22.73 -0.29 -2.14
CA LEU A 164 22.14 0.68 -3.06
C LEU A 164 21.73 0.03 -4.39
N MET A 165 22.58 -0.84 -4.93
CA MET A 165 22.37 -1.48 -6.24
C MET A 165 21.27 -2.53 -6.23
N LYS A 166 21.10 -3.25 -5.11
CA LYS A 166 20.16 -4.38 -4.99
C LYS A 166 18.87 -4.03 -4.26
N THR A 167 18.81 -2.89 -3.56
CA THR A 167 17.57 -2.46 -2.92
C THR A 167 16.60 -1.95 -3.97
N PRO A 168 15.35 -2.42 -3.98
CA PRO A 168 14.33 -1.84 -4.84
C PRO A 168 14.16 -0.34 -4.59
N LEU A 169 14.11 0.46 -5.65
CA LEU A 169 14.07 1.92 -5.60
C LEU A 169 12.93 2.44 -4.73
N TYR A 170 11.75 1.82 -4.78
CA TYR A 170 10.61 2.20 -3.95
C TYR A 170 10.79 1.88 -2.45
N PHE A 171 11.78 1.08 -2.06
CA PHE A 171 12.17 0.89 -0.66
C PHE A 171 13.20 1.91 -0.19
N LEU A 172 13.94 2.55 -1.11
CA LEU A 172 14.91 3.57 -0.75
C LEU A 172 14.22 4.76 -0.08
N HIS A 173 14.96 5.40 0.80
CA HIS A 173 14.55 6.63 1.45
C HIS A 173 14.37 7.76 0.41
N PRO A 174 13.38 8.67 0.54
CA PRO A 174 13.19 9.80 -0.38
C PRO A 174 14.44 10.62 -0.64
N VAL A 175 15.27 10.81 0.39
CA VAL A 175 16.56 11.49 0.27
C VAL A 175 17.53 10.74 -0.64
N ALA A 176 17.61 9.41 -0.52
CA ALA A 176 18.47 8.61 -1.39
C ALA A 176 18.02 8.70 -2.86
N LEU A 177 16.71 8.69 -3.10
CA LEU A 177 16.13 8.86 -4.42
C LEU A 177 16.39 10.25 -5.00
N GLU A 178 16.43 11.29 -4.16
CA GLU A 178 16.75 12.64 -4.63
C GLU A 178 18.22 12.77 -5.04
N VAL A 179 19.13 12.28 -4.22
CA VAL A 179 20.56 12.25 -4.57
C VAL A 179 20.77 11.46 -5.87
N LEU A 180 20.14 10.29 -6.01
CA LEU A 180 20.19 9.52 -7.26
C LEU A 180 19.68 10.32 -8.47
N ARG A 181 18.54 11.00 -8.31
CA ARG A 181 17.95 11.81 -9.39
C ARG A 181 18.89 12.92 -9.83
N GLU A 182 19.48 13.64 -8.89
CA GLU A 182 20.45 14.71 -9.16
C GLU A 182 21.68 14.15 -9.89
N LYS A 183 22.25 13.03 -9.43
CA LYS A 183 23.40 12.40 -10.09
C LYS A 183 23.10 11.92 -11.49
N ILE A 184 21.93 11.32 -11.70
CA ILE A 184 21.50 10.85 -13.02
C ILE A 184 21.27 12.03 -13.96
N ALA A 185 20.68 13.13 -13.48
CA ALA A 185 20.52 14.35 -14.26
C ALA A 185 21.88 14.99 -14.62
N ASP A 186 22.83 15.02 -13.68
CA ASP A 186 24.18 15.53 -13.94
C ASP A 186 24.93 14.66 -14.95
N GLY A 187 24.88 13.34 -14.78
CA GLY A 187 25.46 12.38 -15.71
C GLY A 187 24.85 12.51 -17.10
N TRP A 188 23.52 12.65 -17.18
CA TRP A 188 22.79 12.90 -18.42
C TRP A 188 23.31 14.09 -19.20
N CYS A 189 23.45 15.24 -18.52
CA CYS A 189 23.94 16.47 -19.11
C CYS A 189 25.39 16.34 -19.59
N ARG A 190 26.24 15.57 -18.88
CA ARG A 190 27.65 15.38 -19.22
C ARG A 190 27.90 14.43 -20.39
N TYR A 191 27.09 13.38 -20.54
CA TYR A 191 27.33 12.32 -21.53
C TYR A 191 26.44 12.39 -22.78
N GLY A 192 25.76 13.52 -23.02
CA GLY A 192 25.16 13.82 -24.33
C GLY A 192 23.91 13.01 -24.69
N GLY A 193 22.87 13.04 -23.85
CA GLY A 193 21.50 12.76 -24.30
C GLY A 193 21.21 11.32 -24.75
N VAL A 194 21.75 10.32 -24.06
CA VAL A 194 21.48 8.89 -24.36
C VAL A 194 20.02 8.54 -24.04
N HIS A 195 19.02 8.77 -24.91
CA HIS A 195 17.54 8.57 -24.74
C HIS A 195 16.97 7.75 -23.54
N ASP A 196 17.68 6.76 -22.99
CA ASP A 196 17.36 5.94 -21.84
C ASP A 196 17.50 6.58 -20.45
N GLY A 197 18.37 7.56 -20.23
CA GLY A 197 18.47 8.25 -18.92
C GLY A 197 17.26 9.13 -18.61
N GLU A 198 16.58 9.68 -19.63
CA GLU A 198 15.24 10.28 -19.48
C GLU A 198 14.23 9.24 -18.95
N ARG A 199 14.32 7.98 -19.38
CA ARG A 199 13.44 6.90 -18.88
C ARG A 199 13.74 6.58 -17.42
N VAL A 200 15.02 6.56 -17.03
CA VAL A 200 15.44 6.38 -15.63
C VAL A 200 14.95 7.53 -14.77
N LEU A 201 15.10 8.78 -15.23
CA LEU A 201 14.57 9.96 -14.54
C LEU A 201 13.05 9.89 -14.38
N LYS A 202 12.32 9.54 -15.44
CA LYS A 202 10.85 9.34 -15.38
C LYS A 202 10.45 8.27 -14.37
N LEU A 203 11.22 7.19 -14.25
CA LEU A 203 10.97 6.15 -13.25
C LEU A 203 11.20 6.67 -11.83
N LEU A 204 12.31 7.39 -11.58
CA LEU A 204 12.59 7.99 -10.28
C LEU A 204 11.58 9.07 -9.91
N GLU A 205 11.18 9.91 -10.85
CA GLU A 205 10.14 10.92 -10.67
C GLU A 205 8.78 10.30 -10.38
N HIS A 206 8.45 9.17 -11.00
CA HIS A 206 7.25 8.44 -10.68
C HIS A 206 7.28 7.95 -9.23
N ILE A 207 8.32 7.24 -8.82
CA ILE A 207 8.49 6.77 -7.43
C ILE A 207 8.44 7.96 -6.45
N ARG A 208 9.07 9.08 -6.81
CA ARG A 208 9.10 10.30 -5.98
C ARG A 208 7.76 11.03 -5.91
N SER A 209 7.05 11.16 -7.02
CA SER A 209 5.75 11.85 -7.08
C SER A 209 4.72 11.17 -6.17
N TYR A 210 4.75 9.83 -6.12
CA TYR A 210 3.94 9.07 -5.16
C TYR A 210 4.31 9.34 -3.70
N MET A 211 5.58 9.66 -3.39
CA MET A 211 6.01 9.98 -2.03
C MET A 211 5.84 11.45 -1.64
N ARG A 212 5.67 12.37 -2.59
CA ARG A 212 5.54 13.82 -2.33
C ARG A 212 4.12 14.29 -2.00
N THR A 213 3.10 13.46 -2.22
CA THR A 213 1.70 13.95 -2.28
C THR A 213 0.89 13.81 -0.99
N GLY A 214 1.49 13.74 0.20
CA GLY A 214 0.63 13.70 1.39
C GLY A 214 1.29 13.63 2.76
N SER A 215 0.42 13.44 3.74
CA SER A 215 0.74 13.21 5.15
C SER A 215 1.56 11.93 5.35
N GLU A 216 2.12 11.73 6.55
CA GLU A 216 2.84 10.48 6.91
C GLU A 216 2.01 9.21 6.60
N ASP A 217 0.70 9.29 6.81
CA ASP A 217 -0.26 8.24 6.47
C ASP A 217 -0.30 7.93 4.97
N ASP A 218 -0.09 8.92 4.11
CA ASP A 218 -0.12 8.74 2.66
C ASP A 218 1.17 8.10 2.15
N VAL A 219 2.31 8.44 2.74
CA VAL A 219 3.59 7.77 2.49
C VAL A 219 3.51 6.29 2.85
N ILE A 220 2.94 5.97 4.02
CA ILE A 220 2.72 4.58 4.44
C ILE A 220 1.80 3.85 3.45
N LYS A 221 0.64 4.44 3.08
CA LYS A 221 -0.30 3.83 2.13
C LYS A 221 0.37 3.52 0.79
N VAL A 222 1.13 4.45 0.24
CA VAL A 222 1.84 4.30 -1.03
C VAL A 222 2.83 3.15 -0.97
N ARG A 223 3.71 3.15 0.04
CA ARG A 223 4.73 2.11 0.21
C ARG A 223 4.13 0.72 0.32
N ARG A 224 2.98 0.60 1.00
CA ARG A 224 2.26 -0.67 1.11
C ARG A 224 1.87 -1.20 -0.25
N TYR A 225 1.35 -0.35 -1.13
CA TYR A 225 1.05 -0.73 -2.50
C TYR A 225 2.30 -1.10 -3.29
N ASP A 226 3.41 -0.36 -3.16
CA ASP A 226 4.66 -0.70 -3.85
C ASP A 226 5.12 -2.14 -3.56
N VAL A 227 5.08 -2.55 -2.28
CA VAL A 227 5.45 -3.91 -1.87
C VAL A 227 4.54 -4.96 -2.50
N MET A 228 3.23 -4.68 -2.59
CA MET A 228 2.24 -5.58 -3.17
C MET A 228 2.30 -5.63 -4.70
N LEU A 229 2.41 -4.49 -5.37
CA LEU A 229 2.51 -4.35 -6.82
C LEU A 229 3.81 -4.97 -7.35
N SER A 230 4.91 -4.83 -6.61
CA SER A 230 6.14 -5.58 -6.86
C SER A 230 5.94 -7.08 -6.79
N ALA A 231 5.28 -7.59 -5.74
CA ALA A 231 4.97 -9.01 -5.65
C ALA A 231 4.01 -9.48 -6.74
N ALA A 232 3.09 -8.63 -7.21
CA ALA A 232 2.22 -8.91 -8.34
C ALA A 232 3.04 -9.03 -9.64
N ALA A 233 3.97 -8.09 -9.87
CA ALA A 233 4.88 -8.11 -11.01
C ALA A 233 5.75 -9.38 -11.03
N ASP A 234 6.23 -9.83 -9.85
CA ASP A 234 7.03 -11.08 -9.70
C ASP A 234 6.32 -12.31 -10.26
N VAL A 235 5.01 -12.42 -10.03
CA VAL A 235 4.23 -13.61 -10.37
C VAL A 235 3.43 -13.44 -11.65
N GLY A 236 3.54 -12.29 -12.32
CA GLY A 236 2.74 -11.96 -13.50
C GLY A 236 1.25 -11.79 -13.22
N ALA A 237 0.89 -11.41 -11.98
CA ALA A 237 -0.51 -11.14 -11.63
C ALA A 237 -0.99 -9.85 -12.28
N LYS A 238 -2.20 -9.87 -12.86
CA LYS A 238 -2.91 -8.67 -13.32
C LYS A 238 -3.49 -7.94 -12.12
N VAL A 239 -3.50 -6.61 -12.13
CA VAL A 239 -4.01 -5.79 -11.00
C VAL A 239 -5.28 -5.05 -11.40
N ALA A 240 -6.25 -5.03 -10.50
CA ALA A 240 -7.50 -4.29 -10.67
C ALA A 240 -8.01 -3.71 -9.33
N GLY A 241 -8.93 -2.76 -9.38
CA GLY A 241 -9.66 -2.30 -8.19
C GLY A 241 -10.84 -3.22 -7.86
N CYS A 242 -11.10 -3.47 -6.57
CA CYS A 242 -12.29 -4.23 -6.15
C CYS A 242 -13.43 -3.36 -5.61
N ASP A 243 -13.19 -2.10 -5.26
CA ASP A 243 -14.17 -1.26 -4.55
C ASP A 243 -15.08 -0.45 -5.49
N VAL A 244 -16.04 0.27 -4.92
CA VAL A 244 -16.84 1.28 -5.63
C VAL A 244 -15.92 2.45 -6.05
N ARG A 245 -16.21 3.09 -7.19
CA ARG A 245 -15.43 4.25 -7.67
C ARG A 245 -15.59 5.43 -6.70
N LYS A 246 -14.49 6.04 -6.25
CA LYS A 246 -14.50 7.19 -5.31
C LYS A 246 -14.93 8.55 -5.90
N PRO A 247 -14.86 8.84 -7.22
CA PRO A 247 -15.48 10.04 -7.80
C PRO A 247 -16.94 10.20 -7.38
N ASP A 248 -17.64 9.07 -7.19
CA ASP A 248 -19.01 9.03 -6.71
C ASP A 248 -19.11 9.55 -5.25
N LEU A 249 -18.10 9.32 -4.40
CA LEU A 249 -18.08 9.71 -3.00
C LEU A 249 -17.56 11.14 -2.74
N ALA A 250 -16.55 11.61 -3.49
CA ALA A 250 -15.93 12.92 -3.26
C ALA A 250 -16.81 14.10 -3.66
N LYS A 251 -17.68 13.93 -4.67
CA LYS A 251 -18.66 14.94 -5.07
C LYS A 251 -19.73 15.21 -3.99
N ILE A 252 -19.95 14.26 -3.07
CA ILE A 252 -20.91 14.40 -1.95
C ILE A 252 -20.47 15.53 -1.00
N GLY A 253 -19.16 15.73 -0.84
CA GLY A 253 -18.59 16.68 0.11
C GLY A 253 -18.65 18.15 -0.32
N LYS A 254 -18.51 18.44 -1.63
CA LYS A 254 -18.28 19.81 -2.12
C LYS A 254 -19.52 20.52 -2.67
N GLN A 255 -20.53 19.80 -3.14
CA GLN A 255 -21.66 20.38 -3.87
C GLN A 255 -22.97 20.40 -3.06
N GLY A 256 -22.94 19.94 -1.81
CA GLY A 256 -24.14 19.41 -1.19
C GLY A 256 -24.60 18.15 -1.94
N VAL A 257 -25.42 17.33 -1.29
CA VAL A 257 -25.85 16.06 -1.90
C VAL A 257 -27.09 16.31 -2.76
N SER A 258 -26.87 16.62 -4.05
CA SER A 258 -27.95 16.82 -5.02
C SER A 258 -28.53 15.50 -5.53
N GLU A 259 -29.79 15.50 -5.97
CA GLU A 259 -30.41 14.32 -6.59
C GLU A 259 -29.70 13.91 -7.89
N SER A 260 -29.03 14.86 -8.58
CA SER A 260 -28.18 14.57 -9.74
C SER A 260 -26.96 13.75 -9.35
N LEU A 261 -26.35 14.00 -8.19
CA LEU A 261 -25.24 13.22 -7.67
C LEU A 261 -25.66 11.80 -7.24
N ILE A 262 -26.85 11.64 -6.67
CA ILE A 262 -27.40 10.32 -6.33
C ILE A 262 -27.57 9.45 -7.58
N LYS A 263 -27.85 10.05 -8.74
CA LYS A 263 -27.97 9.31 -10.01
C LYS A 263 -26.63 8.73 -10.49
N GLU A 264 -25.50 9.33 -10.12
CA GLU A 264 -24.16 8.81 -10.46
C GLU A 264 -23.83 7.51 -9.72
N PHE A 265 -24.43 7.28 -8.55
CA PHE A 265 -24.30 6.01 -7.86
C PHE A 265 -25.02 4.88 -8.59
N SER A 266 -24.45 3.68 -8.49
CA SER A 266 -25.13 2.44 -8.90
C SER A 266 -26.55 2.40 -8.31
N PRO A 267 -27.57 1.98 -9.09
CA PRO A 267 -28.98 2.00 -8.68
C PRO A 267 -29.24 1.41 -7.29
N HIS A 268 -28.47 0.40 -6.89
CA HIS A 268 -28.60 -0.30 -5.61
C HIS A 268 -28.10 0.52 -4.40
N CYS A 269 -27.21 1.49 -4.62
CA CYS A 269 -26.68 2.36 -3.56
C CYS A 269 -27.62 3.53 -3.25
N ARG A 270 -28.43 3.95 -4.25
CA ARG A 270 -29.23 5.18 -4.19
C ARG A 270 -30.17 5.27 -2.98
N PRO A 271 -30.88 4.21 -2.55
CA PRO A 271 -31.77 4.29 -1.39
C PRO A 271 -31.01 4.53 -0.07
N VAL A 272 -29.86 3.90 0.11
CA VAL A 272 -29.01 4.05 1.30
C VAL A 272 -28.41 5.46 1.33
N VAL A 273 -27.90 5.93 0.19
CA VAL A 273 -27.41 7.31 0.04
C VAL A 273 -28.52 8.31 0.38
N ARG A 274 -29.73 8.16 -0.18
CA ARG A 274 -30.89 9.02 0.14
C ARG A 274 -31.27 9.01 1.62
N TRP A 275 -31.23 7.85 2.27
CA TRP A 275 -31.53 7.75 3.71
C TRP A 275 -30.49 8.47 4.56
N ILE A 276 -29.21 8.30 4.25
CA ILE A 276 -28.12 8.99 4.95
C ILE A 276 -28.26 10.48 4.75
N ILE A 277 -28.44 10.95 3.51
CA ILE A 277 -28.68 12.36 3.22
C ILE A 277 -29.80 12.88 4.12
N ARG A 278 -31.00 12.28 4.09
CA ARG A 278 -32.15 12.68 4.93
C ARG A 278 -31.83 12.74 6.42
N LYS A 279 -30.98 11.83 6.93
CA LYS A 279 -30.56 11.81 8.35
C LYS A 279 -29.68 13.02 8.72
N TYR A 280 -28.88 13.55 7.79
CA TYR A 280 -27.95 14.67 8.06
C TYR A 280 -28.37 16.01 7.42
N THR A 281 -29.24 16.03 6.40
CA THR A 281 -29.84 17.24 5.83
C THR A 281 -30.83 17.94 6.75
N LEU A 282 -31.24 17.31 7.86
CA LEU A 282 -31.91 18.04 8.96
C LEU A 282 -30.97 19.00 9.72
N SER A 283 -29.72 19.17 9.26
CA SER A 283 -28.76 20.13 9.86
C SER A 283 -27.88 20.89 8.85
N THR A 284 -28.15 20.83 7.54
CA THR A 284 -27.26 21.38 6.51
C THR A 284 -27.39 22.90 6.33
N GLU A 285 -26.96 23.66 7.33
CA GLU A 285 -26.13 24.82 7.04
C GLU A 285 -24.70 24.32 6.80
N ASN A 286 -24.20 24.52 5.58
CA ASN A 286 -22.86 24.26 5.06
C ASN A 286 -21.77 23.87 6.10
N PHE A 287 -21.62 22.57 6.37
CA PHE A 287 -20.41 22.09 7.02
C PHE A 287 -19.28 22.11 5.99
N GLY A 288 -18.38 23.09 6.08
CA GLY A 288 -17.12 23.05 5.34
C GLY A 288 -16.31 21.79 5.69
N GLU A 289 -15.37 21.39 4.83
CA GLU A 289 -14.53 20.18 4.98
C GLU A 289 -13.79 20.11 6.33
N ASN A 290 -13.62 21.26 7.02
CA ASN A 290 -12.97 21.38 8.33
C ASN A 290 -13.91 21.26 9.53
N HIS A 291 -15.22 21.09 9.32
CA HIS A 291 -16.18 21.02 10.43
C HIS A 291 -16.18 19.62 11.08
N PRO A 292 -16.12 19.48 12.42
CA PRO A 292 -16.10 18.17 13.08
C PRO A 292 -17.24 17.21 12.68
N LYS A 293 -18.44 17.76 12.47
CA LYS A 293 -19.61 16.99 11.99
C LYS A 293 -19.47 16.48 10.55
N TYR A 294 -18.59 17.06 9.74
CA TYR A 294 -18.29 16.56 8.39
C TYR A 294 -17.56 15.21 8.47
N ASN A 295 -16.56 15.08 9.35
CA ASN A 295 -15.86 13.82 9.55
C ASN A 295 -16.78 12.73 10.13
N GLU A 296 -17.69 13.10 11.03
CA GLU A 296 -18.73 12.21 11.56
C GLU A 296 -19.68 11.75 10.44
N PHE A 297 -20.18 12.68 9.62
CA PHE A 297 -21.00 12.39 8.45
C PHE A 297 -20.31 11.44 7.46
N ILE A 298 -19.06 11.73 7.05
CA ILE A 298 -18.30 10.87 6.14
C ILE A 298 -18.07 9.48 6.75
N THR A 299 -17.80 9.41 8.06
CA THR A 299 -17.62 8.14 8.77
C THR A 299 -18.90 7.31 8.79
N GLU A 300 -20.05 7.93 9.11
CA GLU A 300 -21.34 7.26 9.12
C GLU A 300 -21.81 6.89 7.71
N LEU A 301 -21.56 7.74 6.71
CA LEU A 301 -21.78 7.43 5.29
C LEU A 301 -20.96 6.20 4.86
N CYS A 302 -19.67 6.16 5.18
CA CYS A 302 -18.82 5.00 4.90
C CYS A 302 -19.28 3.72 5.61
N ARG A 303 -19.79 3.83 6.85
CA ARG A 303 -20.36 2.68 7.59
C ARG A 303 -21.64 2.18 6.95
N ALA A 304 -22.55 3.08 6.59
CA ALA A 304 -23.84 2.72 6.03
C ALA A 304 -23.72 2.21 4.58
N LEU A 305 -22.75 2.69 3.80
CA LEU A 305 -22.44 2.16 2.47
C LEU A 305 -21.62 0.86 2.50
N ARG A 306 -21.10 0.44 3.66
CA ARG A 306 -20.28 -0.78 3.76
C ARG A 306 -20.95 -2.02 3.16
N PRO A 307 -22.23 -2.35 3.45
CA PRO A 307 -22.86 -3.54 2.87
C PRO A 307 -22.90 -3.50 1.35
N VAL A 308 -22.99 -2.31 0.75
CA VAL A 308 -22.99 -2.08 -0.68
C VAL A 308 -21.58 -2.23 -1.24
N ARG A 309 -20.56 -1.61 -0.61
CA ARG A 309 -19.15 -1.79 -0.96
C ARG A 309 -18.76 -3.26 -0.91
N ASP A 310 -19.13 -3.97 0.16
CA ASP A 310 -18.88 -5.41 0.33
C ASP A 310 -19.55 -6.22 -0.80
N HIS A 311 -20.74 -5.83 -1.24
CA HIS A 311 -21.45 -6.49 -2.34
C HIS A 311 -20.71 -6.29 -3.67
N THR A 312 -20.35 -5.05 -4.00
CA THR A 312 -19.59 -4.70 -5.20
C THR A 312 -18.24 -5.39 -5.23
N MET A 313 -17.51 -5.39 -4.11
CA MET A 313 -16.25 -6.13 -3.97
C MET A 313 -16.41 -7.62 -4.28
N CYS A 314 -17.50 -8.25 -3.81
CA CYS A 314 -17.77 -9.65 -4.12
C CYS A 314 -18.16 -9.87 -5.59
N GLN A 315 -18.94 -8.98 -6.19
CA GLN A 315 -19.33 -9.07 -7.61
C GLN A 315 -18.11 -8.96 -8.52
N ASN A 316 -17.29 -7.93 -8.30
CA ASN A 316 -16.04 -7.73 -9.04
C ASN A 316 -15.13 -8.96 -8.90
N ALA A 317 -14.94 -9.46 -7.66
CA ALA A 317 -14.13 -10.65 -7.44
C ALA A 317 -14.66 -11.90 -8.17
N LEU A 318 -15.98 -12.03 -8.33
CA LEU A 318 -16.59 -13.11 -9.10
C LEU A 318 -16.39 -12.97 -10.61
N GLU A 319 -16.56 -11.76 -11.15
CA GLU A 319 -16.32 -11.49 -12.57
C GLU A 319 -14.89 -11.85 -12.97
N TYR A 320 -13.90 -11.48 -12.15
CA TYR A 320 -12.52 -11.90 -12.36
C TYR A 320 -12.31 -13.40 -12.16
N ALA A 321 -13.01 -14.02 -11.22
CA ALA A 321 -12.89 -15.47 -10.98
C ALA A 321 -13.50 -16.31 -12.10
N TRP A 322 -14.52 -15.79 -12.80
CA TRP A 322 -15.15 -16.45 -13.94
C TRP A 322 -14.42 -16.18 -15.26
N SER A 323 -13.77 -15.02 -15.42
CA SER A 323 -13.04 -14.65 -16.65
C SER A 323 -11.57 -15.13 -16.69
N ARG A 324 -11.07 -15.72 -15.61
CA ARG A 324 -9.69 -16.23 -15.54
C ARG A 324 -9.46 -17.42 -16.47
N THR A 325 -8.22 -17.58 -16.94
CA THR A 325 -7.87 -18.65 -17.89
C THR A 325 -6.92 -19.70 -17.33
N SER A 326 -6.18 -19.40 -16.25
CA SER A 326 -5.09 -20.26 -15.73
C SER A 326 -5.50 -21.21 -14.59
N GLY A 327 -6.75 -21.13 -14.12
CA GLY A 327 -7.20 -21.82 -12.91
C GLY A 327 -6.55 -21.32 -11.61
N ALA A 328 -5.66 -20.32 -11.68
CA ALA A 328 -5.09 -19.66 -10.51
C ALA A 328 -6.16 -18.82 -9.78
N PRO A 329 -6.02 -18.62 -8.46
CA PRO A 329 -7.04 -17.91 -7.69
C PRO A 329 -7.06 -16.42 -8.06
N VAL A 330 -8.20 -15.79 -7.80
CA VAL A 330 -8.28 -14.33 -7.65
C VAL A 330 -7.94 -14.01 -6.20
N MET A 331 -7.03 -13.06 -5.97
CA MET A 331 -6.71 -12.58 -4.63
C MET A 331 -7.25 -11.16 -4.47
N MET A 332 -7.98 -10.90 -3.40
CA MET A 332 -8.50 -9.58 -3.07
C MET A 332 -7.92 -9.12 -1.73
N VAL A 333 -7.36 -7.91 -1.69
CA VAL A 333 -6.81 -7.27 -0.50
C VAL A 333 -7.73 -6.13 -0.09
N VAL A 334 -8.34 -6.27 1.09
CA VAL A 334 -9.37 -5.36 1.61
C VAL A 334 -9.11 -5.02 3.07
N GLY A 335 -9.54 -3.84 3.48
CA GLY A 335 -9.56 -3.38 4.84
C GLY A 335 -10.34 -4.34 5.73
N ARG A 336 -9.86 -4.54 6.96
CA ARG A 336 -10.40 -5.49 7.94
C ARG A 336 -11.91 -5.39 8.14
N ALA A 337 -12.46 -4.19 7.99
CA ALA A 337 -13.86 -3.89 8.19
C ALA A 337 -14.78 -4.56 7.15
N HIS A 338 -14.28 -4.84 5.94
CA HIS A 338 -15.03 -5.43 4.82
C HIS A 338 -15.09 -6.97 4.89
N VAL A 339 -14.11 -7.59 5.55
CA VAL A 339 -13.95 -9.06 5.57
C VAL A 339 -15.20 -9.82 6.03
N PRO A 340 -15.90 -9.44 7.13
CA PRO A 340 -17.08 -10.18 7.57
C PRO A 340 -18.23 -10.17 6.55
N GLY A 341 -18.48 -9.01 5.93
CA GLY A 341 -19.55 -8.84 4.95
C GLY A 341 -19.24 -9.57 3.64
N ILE A 342 -18.00 -9.48 3.16
CA ILE A 342 -17.52 -10.23 2.00
C ILE A 342 -17.64 -11.74 2.22
N HIS A 343 -17.15 -12.24 3.37
CA HIS A 343 -17.20 -13.66 3.71
C HIS A 343 -18.64 -14.20 3.75
N LYS A 344 -19.55 -13.47 4.41
CA LYS A 344 -20.97 -13.84 4.48
C LYS A 344 -21.61 -13.95 3.09
N ARG A 345 -21.31 -13.01 2.19
CA ARG A 345 -21.85 -12.98 0.82
C ARG A 345 -21.30 -14.10 -0.05
N LEU A 346 -19.98 -14.29 -0.08
CA LEU A 346 -19.36 -15.38 -0.84
C LEU A 346 -19.85 -16.76 -0.36
N LYS A 347 -20.08 -16.94 0.95
CA LYS A 347 -20.69 -18.16 1.51
C LYS A 347 -22.15 -18.33 1.02
N LYS A 348 -22.95 -17.26 1.05
CA LYS A 348 -24.34 -17.28 0.54
C LYS A 348 -24.40 -17.67 -0.94
N TRP A 349 -23.45 -17.19 -1.73
CA TRP A 349 -23.34 -17.47 -3.17
C TRP A 349 -22.65 -18.81 -3.49
N ARG A 350 -22.32 -19.61 -2.46
CA ARG A 350 -21.66 -20.91 -2.60
C ARG A 350 -20.34 -20.84 -3.38
N VAL A 351 -19.66 -19.71 -3.29
CA VAL A 351 -18.37 -19.48 -3.96
C VAL A 351 -17.28 -20.13 -3.13
N LYS A 352 -16.39 -20.87 -3.79
CA LYS A 352 -15.27 -21.52 -3.13
C LYS A 352 -14.20 -20.48 -2.79
N HIS A 353 -14.11 -20.10 -1.53
CA HIS A 353 -13.22 -19.02 -1.12
C HIS A 353 -12.45 -19.31 0.18
N ARG A 354 -11.36 -18.57 0.37
CA ARG A 354 -10.51 -18.60 1.57
C ARG A 354 -10.38 -17.19 2.13
N VAL A 355 -10.52 -17.05 3.45
CA VAL A 355 -10.28 -15.79 4.16
C VAL A 355 -8.99 -15.90 4.96
N ILE A 356 -8.07 -14.97 4.76
CA ILE A 356 -6.82 -14.84 5.51
C ILE A 356 -6.91 -13.55 6.32
N LYS A 357 -6.94 -13.69 7.65
CA LYS A 357 -6.86 -12.58 8.60
C LYS A 357 -5.44 -12.48 9.10
N LEU A 358 -4.82 -11.30 8.96
CA LEU A 358 -3.45 -11.06 9.40
C LEU A 358 -3.38 -10.86 10.93
N PRO A 359 -2.22 -11.05 11.58
CA PRO A 359 -2.14 -11.12 13.05
C PRO A 359 -2.70 -9.92 13.84
N SER A 360 -2.71 -8.69 13.28
CA SER A 360 -3.33 -7.54 13.95
C SER A 360 -4.87 -7.63 14.06
N PHE A 361 -5.48 -8.68 13.50
CA PHE A 361 -6.91 -9.00 13.73
C PHE A 361 -7.16 -9.57 15.13
N ALA A 362 -6.14 -10.13 15.80
CA ALA A 362 -6.30 -10.79 17.09
C ALA A 362 -6.28 -9.84 18.28
N THR A 363 -5.71 -8.63 18.13
CA THR A 363 -5.49 -7.70 19.25
C THR A 363 -6.66 -6.79 19.57
N GLY A 364 -7.81 -6.95 18.89
CA GLY A 364 -9.12 -6.53 19.43
C GLY A 364 -9.17 -5.22 20.20
N THR A 365 -8.72 -4.11 19.63
CA THR A 365 -9.25 -2.78 19.96
C THR A 365 -9.77 -2.14 18.70
N THR A 366 -11.09 -2.18 18.58
CA THR A 366 -11.91 -1.34 17.68
C THR A 366 -12.09 0.07 18.24
N THR A 367 -11.35 0.45 19.27
CA THR A 367 -11.36 1.77 19.90
C THR A 367 -10.09 2.53 19.54
N ASP A 368 -10.28 3.80 19.14
CA ASP A 368 -9.26 4.87 19.10
C ASP A 368 -8.35 4.98 17.87
N CYS A 369 -8.94 5.21 16.69
CA CYS A 369 -8.24 5.90 15.59
C CYS A 369 -8.91 7.24 15.20
N PHE A 370 -9.83 7.75 16.02
CA PHE A 370 -10.45 9.08 15.85
C PHE A 370 -10.65 9.73 17.22
N ARG A 371 -9.55 10.02 17.91
CA ARG A 371 -9.48 11.06 18.95
C ARG A 371 -8.17 11.81 18.75
N GLY A 372 -8.24 12.82 17.90
CA GLY A 372 -7.36 13.97 17.83
C GLY A 372 -8.26 15.19 17.78
#